data_AF-A0A1L5F675-F1
#
_entry.id   AF-A0A1L5F675-F1
#
_cell.length_a   1.000
_cell.length_b   1.000
_cell.length_c   1.000
_cell.angle_alpha   90.00
_cell.angle_beta   90.00
_cell.angle_gamma   90.00
#
_symmetry.space_group_name_H-M   'P 1'
#
loop_
_entity.id
_entity.type
_entity.pdbx_description
1 polymer ?
#
loop_
_entity_poly.entity_id
_entity_poly.type
_entity_poly.pdbx_seq_one_letter_code
_entity_poly.pdbx_strand_id
1 'polypeptide(L)'
;MNIRQKIEDKEKLMLIKEAALSSNSKGRKINEEKDNIRTDYMIDRDRIIHSKSFRRLKHKTQVYIKTQGDHYRTRLTHTLEVNQIGKSIGKGIGLNEDLIEAIAMGHDIGHVAFAHSGEELLNKLLPRGFNHSENSVRVLTKIEKLGLGLNLTEEVLDGILNHSGFSNKSKAMTLEGQVVRYSDKIAYINHDIDDSIRAGLLENEQIPSYSVKILGNTNSERIDTLVKDCIYTTIENIEKGVREVSLSEEVFEALNILREFMFEKIYRGNILEDERNKAKFVLEQVFNYFLKNPDKMPEFYVSIVENEGLYRGVSDYIAGMSDDYCIMQFNNIYMPKFVIY
;
A
#
# COMPACT_ATOMS: atom_id res chain seq x y z
N MET A 1 -8.31 -12.49 -34.71
CA MET A 1 -7.51 -11.81 -33.67
C MET A 1 -8.42 -10.87 -32.90
N ASN A 2 -8.70 -11.17 -31.63
CA ASN A 2 -9.58 -10.33 -30.79
C ASN A 2 -8.84 -9.06 -30.31
N ILE A 3 -9.54 -8.16 -29.63
CA ILE A 3 -8.96 -6.88 -29.17
C ILE A 3 -7.86 -7.13 -28.15
N ARG A 4 -8.04 -8.09 -27.22
CA ARG A 4 -7.01 -8.47 -26.25
C ARG A 4 -5.69 -8.85 -26.93
N GLN A 5 -5.73 -9.73 -27.93
CA GLN A 5 -4.54 -10.16 -28.66
C GLN A 5 -3.82 -8.99 -29.34
N LYS A 6 -4.55 -7.98 -29.82
CA LYS A 6 -3.94 -6.75 -30.38
C LYS A 6 -3.21 -5.92 -29.33
N ILE A 7 -3.67 -5.92 -28.08
CA ILE A 7 -2.98 -5.24 -26.97
C ILE A 7 -1.73 -6.04 -26.59
N GLU A 8 -1.88 -7.36 -26.40
CA GLU A 8 -0.78 -8.29 -26.09
C GLU A 8 0.36 -8.22 -27.13
N ASP A 9 0.03 -8.11 -28.42
CA ASP A 9 1.03 -7.99 -29.48
C ASP A 9 1.69 -6.60 -29.53
N LYS A 10 1.00 -5.53 -29.13
CA LYS A 10 1.62 -4.21 -28.96
C LYS A 10 2.59 -4.20 -27.78
N GLU A 11 2.25 -4.86 -26.67
CA GLU A 11 3.16 -5.01 -25.53
C GLU A 11 4.49 -5.63 -25.96
N LYS A 12 4.45 -6.72 -26.75
CA LYS A 12 5.66 -7.39 -27.27
C LYS A 12 6.56 -6.50 -28.14
N LEU A 13 5.98 -5.54 -28.83
CA LEU A 13 6.70 -4.64 -29.74
C LEU A 13 7.24 -3.39 -29.03
N MET A 14 6.56 -2.93 -27.98
CA MET A 14 6.85 -1.66 -27.33
C MET A 14 7.64 -1.80 -26.02
N LEU A 15 7.44 -2.89 -25.29
CA LEU A 15 8.08 -3.10 -23.99
C LEU A 15 9.48 -3.69 -24.15
N ILE A 16 10.35 -3.41 -23.18
CA ILE A 16 11.68 -4.02 -23.12
C ILE A 16 11.57 -5.53 -22.84
N LYS A 17 12.63 -6.27 -23.14
CA LYS A 17 12.67 -7.73 -23.00
C LYS A 17 12.42 -8.19 -21.55
N GLU A 18 12.86 -7.40 -20.58
CA GLU A 18 12.80 -7.69 -19.15
C GLU A 18 11.42 -7.40 -18.52
N ALA A 19 10.56 -6.67 -19.26
CA ALA A 19 9.22 -6.29 -18.84
C ALA A 19 8.27 -7.49 -18.81
N ALA A 20 7.28 -7.44 -17.93
CA ALA A 20 6.26 -8.47 -17.84
C ALA A 20 5.21 -8.32 -18.95
N LEU A 21 5.16 -9.28 -19.86
CA LEU A 21 4.11 -9.34 -20.88
C LEU A 21 2.87 -10.01 -20.32
N SER A 22 1.68 -9.43 -20.55
CA SER A 22 0.42 -10.02 -20.08
C SER A 22 0.13 -11.36 -20.77
N SER A 23 0.55 -11.50 -22.05
CA SER A 23 0.47 -12.76 -22.79
C SER A 23 1.30 -13.91 -22.19
N ASN A 24 2.32 -13.59 -21.39
CA ASN A 24 3.21 -14.56 -20.72
C ASN A 24 2.93 -14.67 -19.21
N SER A 25 1.80 -14.12 -18.73
CA SER A 25 1.44 -14.23 -17.31
C SER A 25 1.40 -15.71 -16.90
N LYS A 26 1.88 -15.98 -15.68
CA LYS A 26 1.74 -17.27 -14.99
C LYS A 26 0.27 -17.61 -14.70
N GLY A 27 -0.62 -16.63 -14.85
CA GLY A 27 -2.06 -16.80 -14.78
C GLY A 27 -2.58 -16.72 -13.36
N ARG A 28 -3.78 -17.27 -13.19
CA ARG A 28 -4.60 -17.16 -11.97
C ARG A 28 -4.68 -18.51 -11.28
N LYS A 29 -4.93 -18.50 -9.97
CA LYS A 29 -5.10 -19.75 -9.20
C LYS A 29 -6.29 -20.57 -9.72
N ILE A 30 -7.42 -19.92 -9.99
CA ILE A 30 -8.58 -20.55 -10.63
C ILE A 30 -8.53 -20.17 -12.10
N ASN A 31 -8.51 -21.17 -12.98
CA ASN A 31 -8.52 -20.93 -14.42
C ASN A 31 -9.86 -20.35 -14.84
N GLU A 32 -9.83 -19.27 -15.62
CA GLU A 32 -11.00 -18.56 -16.11
C GLU A 32 -10.88 -18.33 -17.62
N GLU A 33 -12.01 -18.21 -18.30
CA GLU A 33 -12.00 -17.82 -19.70
C GLU A 33 -11.45 -16.39 -19.86
N LYS A 34 -10.60 -16.27 -20.88
CA LYS A 34 -9.77 -15.10 -21.10
C LYS A 34 -10.61 -14.02 -21.83
N ASP A 35 -10.68 -12.79 -21.31
CA ASP A 35 -11.54 -11.70 -21.81
C ASP A 35 -11.21 -11.26 -23.26
N ASN A 36 -12.21 -11.02 -24.12
CA ASN A 36 -11.96 -10.71 -25.52
C ASN A 36 -11.34 -9.32 -25.80
N ILE A 37 -11.31 -8.45 -24.80
CA ILE A 37 -10.86 -7.05 -24.90
C ILE A 37 -9.67 -6.78 -23.97
N ARG A 38 -9.79 -7.14 -22.69
CA ARG A 38 -8.83 -6.74 -21.65
C ARG A 38 -7.75 -7.80 -21.45
N THR A 39 -6.52 -7.36 -21.19
CA THR A 39 -5.42 -8.24 -20.77
C THR A 39 -5.61 -8.70 -19.33
N ASP A 40 -4.84 -9.71 -18.90
CA ASP A 40 -4.93 -10.25 -17.55
C ASP A 40 -4.66 -9.19 -16.47
N TYR A 41 -3.72 -8.27 -16.70
CA TYR A 41 -3.39 -7.18 -15.77
C TYR A 41 -4.44 -6.07 -15.74
N MET A 42 -5.06 -5.74 -16.88
CA MET A 42 -6.19 -4.81 -16.94
C MET A 42 -7.39 -5.34 -16.13
N ILE A 43 -7.68 -6.65 -16.23
CA ILE A 43 -8.74 -7.29 -15.45
C ILE A 43 -8.43 -7.21 -13.95
N ASP A 44 -7.17 -7.44 -13.56
CA ASP A 44 -6.74 -7.38 -12.16
C ASP A 44 -6.93 -5.99 -11.57
N ARG A 45 -6.48 -4.95 -12.28
CA ARG A 45 -6.73 -3.56 -11.91
C ARG A 45 -8.22 -3.31 -11.70
N ASP A 46 -9.06 -3.69 -12.66
CA ASP A 46 -10.50 -3.44 -12.59
C ASP A 46 -11.12 -4.15 -11.36
N ARG A 47 -10.73 -5.40 -11.09
CA ARG A 47 -11.19 -6.15 -9.91
C ARG A 47 -10.81 -5.47 -8.60
N ILE A 48 -9.57 -4.98 -8.51
CA ILE A 48 -9.06 -4.29 -7.32
C ILE A 48 -9.83 -2.99 -7.10
N ILE A 49 -9.94 -2.12 -8.12
CA ILE A 49 -10.61 -0.82 -8.02
C ILE A 49 -12.08 -0.97 -7.62
N HIS A 50 -12.78 -1.99 -8.14
CA HIS A 50 -14.18 -2.22 -7.81
C HIS A 50 -14.41 -2.95 -6.46
N SER A 51 -13.36 -3.42 -5.79
CA SER A 51 -13.46 -4.13 -4.51
C SER A 51 -14.01 -3.25 -3.38
N LYS A 52 -14.57 -3.87 -2.33
CA LYS A 52 -15.04 -3.10 -1.16
C LYS A 52 -13.85 -2.55 -0.39
N SER A 53 -12.76 -3.31 -0.28
CA SER A 53 -11.59 -2.90 0.49
C SER A 53 -10.85 -1.72 -0.14
N PHE A 54 -10.78 -1.63 -1.48
CA PHE A 54 -10.23 -0.44 -2.15
C PHE A 54 -11.04 0.82 -1.83
N ARG A 55 -12.38 0.74 -1.83
CA ARG A 55 -13.24 1.89 -1.46
C ARG A 55 -13.01 2.36 -0.02
N ARG A 56 -12.63 1.45 0.90
CA ARG A 56 -12.33 1.81 2.29
C ARG A 56 -11.06 2.63 2.44
N LEU A 57 -10.15 2.62 1.47
CA LEU A 57 -8.93 3.44 1.51
C LEU A 57 -9.25 4.94 1.61
N LYS A 58 -10.40 5.38 1.09
CA LYS A 58 -10.92 6.76 1.27
C LYS A 58 -11.13 7.13 2.75
N HIS A 59 -11.42 6.13 3.58
CA HIS A 59 -11.78 6.31 4.99
C HIS A 59 -10.68 5.82 5.94
N LYS A 60 -9.46 5.62 5.42
CA LYS A 60 -8.28 5.27 6.20
C LYS A 60 -7.26 6.39 6.11
N THR A 61 -6.78 6.84 7.25
CA THR A 61 -5.73 7.84 7.36
C THR A 61 -4.38 7.25 6.91
N GLN A 62 -3.55 8.09 6.30
CA GLN A 62 -2.19 7.70 5.88
C GLN A 62 -1.22 7.80 7.05
N VAL A 63 -1.02 9.00 7.61
CA VAL A 63 -0.14 9.26 8.76
C VAL A 63 -0.84 10.04 9.86
N TYR A 64 -1.58 11.09 9.49
CA TYR A 64 -2.28 11.94 10.45
C TYR A 64 -3.68 11.41 10.75
N ILE A 65 -3.94 11.13 12.03
CA ILE A 65 -5.27 10.79 12.52
C ILE A 65 -6.10 12.06 12.43
N LYS A 66 -6.78 12.26 11.29
CA LYS A 66 -7.72 13.35 10.96
C LYS A 66 -7.64 14.53 11.94
N THR A 67 -6.56 15.30 11.83
CA THR A 67 -6.55 16.66 12.36
C THR A 67 -7.52 17.48 11.50
N GLN A 68 -8.22 18.45 12.10
CA GLN A 68 -9.24 19.24 11.38
C GLN A 68 -8.64 19.84 10.09
N GLY A 69 -9.23 19.53 8.93
CA GLY A 69 -8.82 20.06 7.63
C GLY A 69 -9.11 19.12 6.45
N ASP A 70 -9.54 19.70 5.31
CA ASP A 70 -9.98 18.94 4.12
C ASP A 70 -8.83 18.43 3.23
N HIS A 71 -7.58 18.76 3.57
CA HIS A 71 -6.42 18.59 2.70
C HIS A 71 -5.42 17.52 3.16
N TYR A 72 -5.73 16.75 4.20
CA TYR A 72 -4.86 15.66 4.64
C TYR A 72 -5.05 14.43 3.75
N ARG A 73 -3.94 13.76 3.43
CA ARG A 73 -3.98 12.58 2.57
C ARG A 73 -4.64 11.40 3.26
N THR A 74 -5.44 10.69 2.47
CA THR A 74 -5.96 9.37 2.79
C THR A 74 -5.09 8.31 2.13
N ARG A 75 -5.26 7.04 2.51
CA ARG A 75 -4.59 5.94 1.79
C ARG A 75 -4.96 5.90 0.31
N LEU A 76 -6.17 6.34 -0.04
CA LEU A 76 -6.60 6.41 -1.43
C LEU A 76 -5.80 7.45 -2.22
N THR A 77 -5.59 8.65 -1.68
CA THR A 77 -4.79 9.67 -2.37
C THR A 77 -3.33 9.27 -2.48
N HIS A 78 -2.76 8.66 -1.42
CA HIS A 78 -1.42 8.05 -1.47
C HIS A 78 -1.33 7.01 -2.60
N THR A 79 -2.29 6.10 -2.66
CA THR A 79 -2.35 5.06 -3.70
C THR A 79 -2.37 5.64 -5.12
N LEU A 80 -3.10 6.73 -5.34
CA LEU A 80 -3.14 7.41 -6.64
C LEU A 80 -1.79 8.05 -7.00
N GLU A 81 -1.09 8.62 -6.02
CA GLU A 81 0.24 9.20 -6.20
C GLU A 81 1.29 8.12 -6.50
N VAL A 82 1.26 7.00 -5.76
CA VAL A 82 2.10 5.82 -6.05
C VAL A 82 1.87 5.31 -7.47
N ASN A 83 0.61 5.21 -7.91
CA ASN A 83 0.29 4.83 -9.28
C ASN A 83 0.86 5.81 -10.31
N GLN A 84 0.71 7.11 -10.09
CA GLN A 84 1.19 8.14 -11.01
C GLN A 84 2.73 8.12 -11.14
N ILE A 85 3.44 8.00 -10.01
CA ILE A 85 4.90 7.89 -9.99
C ILE A 85 5.33 6.59 -10.68
N GLY A 86 4.70 5.47 -10.32
CA GLY A 86 5.03 4.16 -10.86
C GLY A 86 4.83 4.08 -12.37
N LYS A 87 3.73 4.62 -12.91
CA LYS A 87 3.51 4.66 -14.35
C LYS A 87 4.50 5.57 -15.06
N SER A 88 4.91 6.68 -14.44
CA SER A 88 5.92 7.57 -15.00
C SER A 88 7.28 6.87 -15.11
N ILE A 89 7.71 6.20 -14.04
CA ILE A 89 8.95 5.40 -14.02
C ILE A 89 8.86 4.23 -15.02
N GLY A 90 7.78 3.46 -14.95
CA GLY A 90 7.55 2.30 -15.82
C GLY A 90 7.56 2.67 -17.29
N LYS A 91 6.89 3.75 -17.67
CA LYS A 91 6.86 4.26 -19.03
C LYS A 91 8.23 4.77 -19.50
N GLY A 92 8.98 5.43 -18.62
CA GLY A 92 10.33 5.89 -18.92
C GLY A 92 11.31 4.74 -19.21
N ILE A 93 11.14 3.60 -18.55
CA ILE A 93 11.97 2.40 -18.73
C ILE A 93 11.46 1.50 -19.88
N GLY A 94 10.16 1.53 -20.17
CA GLY A 94 9.50 0.63 -21.13
C GLY A 94 8.93 -0.64 -20.50
N LEU A 95 8.37 -0.54 -19.29
CA LEU A 95 7.72 -1.61 -18.52
C LEU A 95 6.18 -1.62 -18.69
N ASN A 96 5.53 -2.69 -18.22
CA ASN A 96 4.08 -2.82 -18.35
C ASN A 96 3.31 -1.91 -17.38
N GLU A 97 2.72 -0.84 -17.92
CA GLU A 97 1.95 0.14 -17.14
C GLU A 97 0.70 -0.44 -16.48
N ASP A 98 0.02 -1.41 -17.11
CA ASP A 98 -1.20 -2.02 -16.53
C ASP A 98 -0.85 -2.92 -15.32
N LEU A 99 0.28 -3.62 -15.35
CA LEU A 99 0.77 -4.39 -14.21
C LEU A 99 1.16 -3.48 -13.04
N ILE A 100 1.91 -2.41 -13.33
CA ILE A 100 2.27 -1.40 -12.32
C ILE A 100 1.02 -0.82 -11.67
N GLU A 101 0.03 -0.45 -12.48
CA GLU A 101 -1.23 0.11 -12.00
C GLU A 101 -2.01 -0.89 -11.14
N ALA A 102 -2.13 -2.15 -11.56
CA ALA A 102 -2.80 -3.18 -10.77
C ALA A 102 -2.12 -3.39 -9.40
N ILE A 103 -0.78 -3.47 -9.37
CA ILE A 103 -0.01 -3.63 -8.13
C ILE A 103 -0.18 -2.39 -7.24
N ALA A 104 -0.01 -1.20 -7.80
CA ALA A 104 -0.14 0.06 -7.06
C ALA A 104 -1.54 0.21 -6.46
N MET A 105 -2.62 -0.12 -7.18
CA MET A 105 -3.97 -0.05 -6.62
C MET A 105 -4.22 -1.05 -5.47
N GLY A 106 -3.46 -2.14 -5.43
CA GLY A 106 -3.65 -3.21 -4.45
C GLY A 106 -2.72 -3.18 -3.23
N HIS A 107 -1.61 -2.43 -3.28
CA HIS A 107 -0.53 -2.53 -2.30
C HIS A 107 -0.99 -2.25 -0.86
N ASP A 108 -1.86 -1.26 -0.70
CA ASP A 108 -2.24 -0.69 0.59
C ASP A 108 -3.56 -1.20 1.17
N ILE A 109 -4.25 -2.12 0.47
CA ILE A 109 -5.58 -2.62 0.84
C ILE A 109 -5.61 -3.31 2.21
N GLY A 110 -4.51 -3.94 2.61
CA GLY A 110 -4.36 -4.71 3.84
C GLY A 110 -4.07 -3.89 5.09
N HIS A 111 -3.88 -2.57 4.98
CA HIS A 111 -3.62 -1.74 6.16
C HIS A 111 -4.79 -1.76 7.13
N VAL A 112 -4.51 -1.89 8.42
CA VAL A 112 -5.50 -1.75 9.50
C VAL A 112 -5.86 -0.28 9.74
N ALA A 113 -6.95 -0.03 10.46
CA ALA A 113 -7.32 1.30 10.93
C ALA A 113 -6.19 1.97 11.74
N PHE A 114 -6.11 3.30 11.66
CA PHE A 114 -5.12 4.15 12.36
C PHE A 114 -3.67 3.96 11.90
N ALA A 115 -3.49 3.66 10.62
CA ALA A 115 -2.19 3.64 9.96
C ALA A 115 -1.15 2.76 10.68
N HIS A 116 0.11 3.22 10.76
CA HIS A 116 1.23 2.49 11.37
C HIS A 116 0.96 2.12 12.85
N SER A 117 0.17 2.93 13.57
CA SER A 117 -0.16 2.66 14.97
C SER A 117 -0.98 1.39 15.12
N GLY A 118 -1.93 1.17 14.21
CA GLY A 118 -2.75 -0.03 14.21
C GLY A 118 -1.96 -1.27 13.84
N GLU A 119 -1.07 -1.16 12.85
CA GLU A 119 -0.20 -2.26 12.44
C GLU A 119 0.77 -2.66 13.57
N GLU A 120 1.40 -1.69 14.22
CA GLU A 120 2.28 -1.93 15.36
C GLU A 120 1.54 -2.64 16.50
N LEU A 121 0.30 -2.24 16.78
CA LEU A 121 -0.54 -2.87 17.80
C LEU A 121 -0.89 -4.31 17.41
N LEU A 122 -1.43 -4.54 16.21
CA LEU A 122 -1.79 -5.90 15.78
C LEU A 122 -0.56 -6.81 15.72
N ASN A 123 0.59 -6.30 15.32
CA ASN A 123 1.82 -7.07 15.31
C ASN A 123 2.24 -7.54 16.72
N LYS A 124 1.93 -6.76 17.77
CA LYS A 124 2.13 -7.17 19.17
C LYS A 124 1.05 -8.12 19.67
N LEU A 125 -0.21 -7.91 19.27
CA LEU A 125 -1.35 -8.69 19.75
C LEU A 125 -1.47 -10.07 19.09
N LEU A 126 -0.99 -10.22 17.86
CA LEU A 126 -1.08 -11.48 17.11
C LEU A 126 0.12 -12.39 17.37
N PRO A 127 -0.10 -13.68 17.66
CA PRO A 127 1.00 -14.62 17.97
C PRO A 127 2.06 -14.78 16.87
N ARG A 128 1.69 -14.52 15.61
CA ARG A 128 2.56 -14.63 14.43
C ARG A 128 2.95 -13.26 13.85
N GLY A 129 2.64 -12.18 14.57
CA GLY A 129 2.78 -10.83 14.06
C GLY A 129 1.71 -10.45 13.03
N PHE A 130 1.86 -9.23 12.50
CA PHE A 130 1.01 -8.64 11.48
C PHE A 130 1.88 -7.87 10.49
N ASN A 131 1.61 -8.05 9.21
CA ASN A 131 2.23 -7.28 8.13
C ASN A 131 1.15 -6.86 7.13
N HIS A 132 1.08 -5.57 6.84
CA HIS A 132 0.06 -5.02 5.95
C HIS A 132 0.14 -5.64 4.53
N SER A 133 1.33 -5.90 3.98
CA SER A 133 1.50 -6.48 2.65
C SER A 133 0.98 -7.91 2.56
N GLU A 134 1.29 -8.74 3.57
CA GLU A 134 0.72 -10.08 3.70
C GLU A 134 -0.80 -10.02 3.83
N ASN A 135 -1.30 -9.05 4.60
CA ASN A 135 -2.73 -8.86 4.75
C ASN A 135 -3.40 -8.34 3.47
N SER A 136 -2.72 -7.53 2.65
CA SER A 136 -3.23 -7.10 1.32
C SER A 136 -3.47 -8.32 0.43
N VAL A 137 -2.49 -9.22 0.35
CA VAL A 137 -2.64 -10.48 -0.39
C VAL A 137 -3.78 -11.33 0.19
N ARG A 138 -3.87 -11.45 1.52
CA ARG A 138 -4.95 -12.18 2.17
C ARG A 138 -6.32 -11.59 1.85
N VAL A 139 -6.48 -10.27 1.92
CA VAL A 139 -7.73 -9.60 1.63
C VAL A 139 -8.18 -9.89 0.20
N LEU A 140 -7.27 -9.77 -0.75
CA LEU A 140 -7.54 -9.97 -2.18
C LEU A 140 -7.78 -11.43 -2.56
N THR A 141 -7.27 -12.39 -1.79
CA THR A 141 -7.36 -13.83 -2.12
C THR A 141 -8.38 -14.60 -1.27
N LYS A 142 -8.69 -14.13 -0.06
CA LYS A 142 -9.52 -14.87 0.92
C LYS A 142 -10.64 -14.07 1.57
N ILE A 143 -10.64 -12.73 1.53
CA ILE A 143 -11.65 -11.93 2.26
C ILE A 143 -12.66 -11.31 1.30
N GLU A 144 -12.18 -10.74 0.20
CA GLU A 144 -13.05 -10.16 -0.82
C GLU A 144 -14.04 -11.19 -1.37
N LYS A 145 -15.21 -10.70 -1.78
CA LYS A 145 -16.33 -11.53 -2.24
C LYS A 145 -16.71 -12.67 -1.28
N LEU A 146 -16.69 -12.40 0.04
CA LEU A 146 -17.13 -13.34 1.09
C LEU A 146 -16.40 -14.68 1.02
N GLY A 147 -15.07 -14.65 0.87
CA GLY A 147 -14.25 -15.87 0.87
C GLY A 147 -13.77 -16.32 -0.50
N LEU A 148 -14.38 -15.84 -1.58
CA LEU A 148 -14.03 -16.25 -2.94
C LEU A 148 -12.74 -15.60 -3.46
N GLY A 149 -12.38 -14.44 -2.91
CA GLY A 149 -11.27 -13.63 -3.39
C GLY A 149 -11.55 -13.00 -4.77
N LEU A 150 -10.54 -12.30 -5.29
CA LEU A 150 -10.58 -11.67 -6.60
C LEU A 150 -9.92 -12.50 -7.69
N ASN A 151 -9.26 -13.62 -7.33
CA ASN A 151 -8.55 -14.50 -8.25
C ASN A 151 -7.61 -13.74 -9.20
N LEU A 152 -6.73 -12.91 -8.64
CA LEU A 152 -5.76 -12.10 -9.38
C LEU A 152 -4.60 -12.96 -9.92
N THR A 153 -3.84 -12.40 -10.85
CA THR A 153 -2.61 -13.02 -11.38
C THR A 153 -1.51 -13.11 -10.32
N GLU A 154 -0.61 -14.08 -10.48
CA GLU A 154 0.54 -14.27 -9.58
C GLU A 154 1.45 -13.04 -9.55
N GLU A 155 1.67 -12.39 -10.70
CA GLU A 155 2.52 -11.20 -10.80
C GLU A 155 1.99 -10.03 -9.96
N VAL A 156 0.67 -9.80 -9.99
CA VAL A 156 0.03 -8.74 -9.21
C VAL A 156 0.13 -9.04 -7.71
N LEU A 157 -0.16 -10.27 -7.30
CA LEU A 157 -0.09 -10.66 -5.88
C LEU A 157 1.34 -10.60 -5.34
N ASP A 158 2.33 -11.02 -6.12
CA ASP A 158 3.74 -10.96 -5.74
C ASP A 158 4.25 -9.51 -5.65
N GLY A 159 3.86 -8.65 -6.60
CA GLY A 159 4.15 -7.22 -6.53
C GLY A 159 3.56 -6.58 -5.28
N ILE A 160 2.31 -6.91 -4.94
CA ILE A 160 1.62 -6.43 -3.73
C ILE A 160 2.30 -6.99 -2.47
N LEU A 161 2.76 -8.23 -2.46
CA LEU A 161 3.45 -8.78 -1.30
C LEU A 161 4.78 -8.08 -1.02
N ASN A 162 5.53 -7.79 -2.09
CA ASN A 162 6.91 -7.32 -2.02
C ASN A 162 7.08 -5.80 -2.21
N HIS A 163 5.98 -5.02 -2.18
CA HIS A 163 6.05 -3.57 -2.37
C HIS A 163 6.73 -2.85 -1.20
N SER A 164 6.66 -3.40 0.02
CA SER A 164 7.08 -2.68 1.21
C SER A 164 8.53 -2.97 1.64
N GLY A 165 9.06 -2.09 2.48
CA GLY A 165 10.35 -2.23 3.14
C GLY A 165 11.56 -1.70 2.37
N PHE A 166 12.65 -1.50 3.10
CA PHE A 166 13.94 -0.96 2.60
C PHE A 166 15.04 -2.01 2.48
N SER A 167 14.80 -3.24 2.96
CA SER A 167 15.79 -4.31 2.89
C SER A 167 15.81 -5.00 1.52
N ASN A 168 16.98 -5.29 0.97
CA ASN A 168 17.11 -6.01 -0.32
C ASN A 168 16.69 -7.50 -0.26
N LYS A 169 16.15 -7.98 0.87
CA LYS A 169 15.91 -9.42 1.11
C LYS A 169 14.70 -9.99 0.39
N SER A 170 13.65 -9.20 0.15
CA SER A 170 12.47 -9.62 -0.60
C SER A 170 12.29 -8.68 -1.78
N LYS A 171 12.39 -9.21 -3.01
CA LYS A 171 12.21 -8.45 -4.26
C LYS A 171 11.09 -9.11 -5.04
N ALA A 172 10.21 -8.28 -5.60
CA ALA A 172 9.20 -8.75 -6.53
C ALA A 172 9.85 -9.43 -7.74
N MET A 173 9.17 -10.43 -8.29
CA MET A 173 9.64 -11.21 -9.43
C MET A 173 9.69 -10.39 -10.73
N THR A 174 8.92 -9.31 -10.81
CA THR A 174 8.84 -8.41 -11.96
C THR A 174 9.54 -7.08 -11.66
N LEU A 175 10.06 -6.43 -12.71
CA LEU A 175 10.59 -5.07 -12.57
C LEU A 175 9.47 -4.10 -12.21
N GLU A 176 8.26 -4.33 -12.71
CA GLU A 176 7.04 -3.58 -12.39
C GLU A 176 6.73 -3.58 -10.88
N GLY A 177 6.81 -4.74 -10.22
CA GLY A 177 6.64 -4.83 -8.77
C GLY A 177 7.76 -4.11 -8.00
N GLN A 178 8.99 -4.14 -8.50
CA GLN A 178 10.09 -3.37 -7.93
C GLN A 178 9.89 -1.86 -8.14
N VAL A 179 9.37 -1.42 -9.29
CA VAL A 179 9.01 -0.01 -9.54
C VAL A 179 7.97 0.46 -8.54
N VAL A 180 6.91 -0.31 -8.27
CA VAL A 180 5.90 0.08 -7.27
C VAL A 180 6.53 0.24 -5.89
N ARG A 181 7.47 -0.62 -5.52
CA ARG A 181 8.23 -0.48 -4.27
C ARG A 181 9.01 0.83 -4.16
N TYR A 182 9.66 1.28 -5.24
CA TYR A 182 10.34 2.59 -5.23
C TYR A 182 9.35 3.74 -5.29
N SER A 183 8.25 3.57 -6.03
CA SER A 183 7.20 4.59 -6.17
C SER A 183 6.51 4.86 -4.84
N ASP A 184 6.22 3.82 -4.06
CA ASP A 184 5.70 3.93 -2.69
C ASP A 184 6.67 4.73 -1.81
N LYS A 185 7.97 4.40 -1.87
CA LYS A 185 9.02 5.12 -1.12
C LYS A 185 9.08 6.61 -1.46
N ILE A 186 8.98 6.94 -2.74
CA ILE A 186 9.04 8.32 -3.23
C ILE A 186 7.78 9.07 -2.83
N ALA A 187 6.60 8.45 -2.94
CA ALA A 187 5.33 9.08 -2.59
C ALA A 187 5.24 9.37 -1.08
N TYR A 188 5.43 8.36 -0.22
CA TYR A 188 5.14 8.53 1.20
C TYR A 188 6.00 9.62 1.82
N ILE A 189 7.31 9.63 1.52
CA ILE A 189 8.23 10.55 2.20
C ILE A 189 7.94 12.01 1.83
N ASN A 190 7.67 12.26 0.55
CA ASN A 190 7.48 13.61 0.05
C ASN A 190 6.17 14.21 0.54
N HIS A 191 5.14 13.37 0.63
CA HIS A 191 3.82 13.78 1.04
C HIS A 191 3.69 13.89 2.55
N ASP A 192 4.40 13.06 3.31
CA ASP A 192 4.49 13.21 4.76
C ASP A 192 5.28 14.48 5.14
N ILE A 193 6.29 14.88 4.35
CA ILE A 193 6.96 16.18 4.52
C ILE A 193 5.97 17.33 4.27
N ASP A 194 5.23 17.30 3.16
CA ASP A 194 4.25 18.34 2.81
C ASP A 194 3.15 18.46 3.87
N ASP A 195 2.60 17.33 4.33
CA ASP A 195 1.58 17.28 5.38
C ASP A 195 2.15 17.73 6.74
N SER A 196 3.41 17.39 7.06
CA SER A 196 4.10 17.85 8.28
C SER A 196 4.30 19.36 8.30
N ILE A 197 4.71 19.95 7.17
CA ILE A 197 4.89 21.40 7.04
C ILE A 197 3.54 22.10 7.16
N ARG A 198 2.50 21.59 6.48
CA ARG A 198 1.14 22.13 6.56
C ARG A 198 0.57 22.08 7.99
N ALA A 199 0.89 21.04 8.73
CA ALA A 199 0.49 20.88 10.13
C ALA A 199 1.32 21.75 11.10
N GLY A 200 2.34 22.47 10.62
CA GLY A 200 3.23 23.27 11.46
C GLY A 200 4.17 22.44 12.34
N LEU A 201 4.37 21.16 12.00
CA LEU A 201 5.22 20.22 12.75
C LEU A 201 6.67 20.21 12.26
N LEU A 202 6.88 20.73 11.05
CA LEU A 202 8.15 20.75 10.36
C LEU A 202 8.31 22.10 9.64
N GLU A 203 9.48 22.70 9.73
CA GLU A 203 9.89 23.85 8.93
C GLU A 203 10.83 23.39 7.79
N ASN A 204 10.80 24.06 6.63
CA ASN A 204 11.63 23.65 5.49
C ASN A 204 13.13 23.68 5.83
N GLU A 205 13.53 24.62 6.67
CA GLU A 205 14.91 24.83 7.13
C GLU A 205 15.41 23.67 8.02
N GLN A 206 14.50 22.86 8.56
CA GLN A 206 14.85 21.69 9.38
C GLN A 206 15.19 20.46 8.53
N ILE A 207 14.83 20.46 7.24
CA ILE A 207 15.13 19.34 6.34
C ILE A 207 16.65 19.23 6.17
N PRO A 208 17.25 18.02 6.26
CA PRO A 208 18.69 17.84 6.14
C PRO A 208 19.25 18.48 4.86
N SER A 209 20.24 19.37 5.02
CA SER A 209 20.82 20.14 3.92
C SER A 209 21.42 19.25 2.83
N TYR A 210 21.96 18.08 3.20
CA TYR A 210 22.41 17.07 2.25
C TYR A 210 21.26 16.57 1.35
N SER A 211 20.13 16.18 1.94
CA SER A 211 18.94 15.74 1.19
C SER A 211 18.37 16.86 0.32
N VAL A 212 18.34 18.12 0.81
CA VAL A 212 17.89 19.27 0.01
C VAL A 212 18.80 19.51 -1.19
N LYS A 213 20.12 19.41 -1.01
CA LYS A 213 21.11 19.61 -2.07
C LYS A 213 20.97 18.57 -3.19
N ILE A 214 20.75 17.30 -2.83
CA ILE A 214 20.70 16.20 -3.79
C ILE A 214 19.31 16.06 -4.41
N LEU A 215 18.25 16.07 -3.59
CA LEU A 215 16.90 15.77 -4.05
C LEU A 215 16.15 17.02 -4.52
N GLY A 216 16.42 18.18 -3.92
CA GLY A 216 15.71 19.43 -4.17
C GLY A 216 14.94 19.95 -2.95
N ASN A 217 14.54 21.22 -3.03
CA ASN A 217 13.96 21.95 -1.91
C ASN A 217 12.42 21.85 -1.89
N THR A 218 11.80 21.76 -3.06
CA THR A 218 10.34 21.60 -3.16
C THR A 218 9.91 20.14 -3.30
N ASN A 219 8.64 19.86 -3.00
CA ASN A 219 8.05 18.53 -3.24
C ASN A 219 8.25 18.09 -4.70
N SER A 220 7.93 18.97 -5.66
CA SER A 220 8.05 18.68 -7.08
C SER A 220 9.49 18.39 -7.52
N GLU A 221 10.47 19.15 -7.03
CA GLU A 221 11.90 18.91 -7.33
C GLU A 221 12.37 17.56 -6.80
N ARG A 222 12.00 17.21 -5.56
CA ARG A 222 12.36 15.90 -4.96
C ARG A 222 11.79 14.74 -5.76
N ILE A 223 10.50 14.80 -6.11
CA ILE A 223 9.86 13.76 -6.91
C ILE A 223 10.52 13.67 -8.29
N ASP A 224 10.76 14.80 -8.96
CA ASP A 224 11.39 14.84 -10.28
C ASP A 224 12.79 14.22 -10.27
N THR A 225 13.63 14.59 -9.29
CA THR A 225 14.98 14.02 -9.12
C THR A 225 14.92 12.51 -8.89
N LEU A 226 14.09 12.06 -7.94
CA LEU A 226 13.97 10.64 -7.60
C LEU A 226 13.43 9.80 -8.76
N VAL A 227 12.46 10.31 -9.51
CA VAL A 227 11.88 9.63 -10.68
C VAL A 227 12.92 9.52 -11.80
N LYS A 228 13.59 10.62 -12.14
CA LYS A 228 14.61 10.63 -13.20
C LYS A 228 15.78 9.72 -12.86
N ASP A 229 16.31 9.82 -11.65
CA ASP A 229 17.41 8.98 -11.19
C ASP A 229 17.03 7.49 -11.19
N CYS A 230 15.81 7.15 -10.74
CA CYS A 230 15.32 5.78 -10.79
C CYS A 230 15.26 5.23 -12.22
N ILE A 231 14.77 6.02 -13.17
CA ILE A 231 14.71 5.62 -14.59
C ILE A 231 16.11 5.39 -15.14
N TYR A 232 17.00 6.38 -15.05
CA TYR A 232 18.34 6.29 -15.65
C TYR A 232 19.19 5.18 -15.03
N THR A 233 19.18 5.07 -13.69
CA THR A 233 19.94 4.03 -12.99
C THR A 233 19.42 2.64 -13.35
N THR A 234 18.10 2.48 -13.45
CA THR A 234 17.51 1.18 -13.81
C THR A 234 17.83 0.80 -15.26
N ILE A 235 17.80 1.75 -16.20
CA ILE A 235 18.21 1.50 -17.59
C ILE A 235 19.68 1.06 -17.64
N GLU A 236 20.57 1.76 -16.93
CA GLU A 236 22.00 1.41 -16.87
C GLU A 236 22.21 0.01 -16.26
N ASN A 237 21.47 -0.35 -15.22
CA ASN A 237 21.50 -1.69 -14.64
C ASN A 237 21.12 -2.75 -15.68
N ILE A 238 20.04 -2.53 -16.42
CA ILE A 238 19.54 -3.48 -17.44
C ILE A 238 20.55 -3.62 -18.58
N GLU A 239 21.16 -2.53 -19.04
CA GLU A 239 22.22 -2.55 -20.06
C GLU A 239 23.45 -3.36 -19.62
N LYS A 240 23.76 -3.35 -18.31
CA LYS A 240 24.80 -4.18 -17.69
C LYS A 240 24.36 -5.63 -17.43
N GLY A 241 23.14 -6.00 -17.79
CA GLY A 241 22.57 -7.33 -17.57
C GLY A 241 22.05 -7.57 -16.14
N VAL A 242 21.88 -6.51 -15.34
CA VAL A 242 21.35 -6.55 -13.98
C VAL A 242 19.86 -6.21 -14.01
N ARG A 243 19.00 -7.19 -13.74
CA ARG A 243 17.54 -7.01 -13.69
C ARG A 243 17.09 -6.45 -12.35
N GLU A 244 17.39 -5.18 -12.10
CA GLU A 244 17.10 -4.51 -10.83
C GLU A 244 16.70 -3.05 -11.02
N VAL A 245 15.56 -2.67 -10.41
CA VAL A 245 15.18 -1.27 -10.23
C VAL A 245 15.96 -0.71 -9.04
N SER A 246 16.64 0.41 -9.22
CA SER A 246 17.34 1.08 -8.12
C SER A 246 17.43 2.59 -8.34
N LEU A 247 17.86 3.28 -7.29
CA LEU A 247 18.37 4.65 -7.36
C LEU A 247 19.91 4.58 -7.41
N SER A 248 20.56 5.65 -7.86
CA SER A 248 22.00 5.81 -7.71
C SER A 248 22.38 5.86 -6.22
N GLU A 249 23.63 5.55 -5.91
CA GLU A 249 24.10 5.48 -4.51
C GLU A 249 23.87 6.80 -3.76
N GLU A 250 24.23 7.93 -4.37
CA GLU A 250 24.08 9.27 -3.79
C GLU A 250 22.61 9.65 -3.56
N VAL A 251 21.73 9.37 -4.53
CA VAL A 251 20.29 9.68 -4.42
C VAL A 251 19.61 8.76 -3.41
N PHE A 252 19.99 7.48 -3.35
CA PHE A 252 19.50 6.54 -2.35
C PHE A 252 19.93 6.93 -0.93
N GLU A 253 21.17 7.35 -0.74
CA GLU A 253 21.68 7.86 0.54
C GLU A 253 20.89 9.09 0.99
N ALA A 254 20.71 10.07 0.09
CA ALA A 254 19.95 11.28 0.38
C ALA A 254 18.49 10.99 0.78
N LEU A 255 17.85 10.01 0.12
CA LEU A 255 16.50 9.54 0.45
C LEU A 255 16.46 8.87 1.83
N ASN A 256 17.46 8.05 2.16
CA ASN A 256 17.52 7.37 3.47
C ASN A 256 17.73 8.36 4.61
N ILE A 257 18.62 9.34 4.46
CA ILE A 257 18.84 10.41 5.44
C ILE A 257 17.53 11.17 5.69
N LEU A 258 16.82 11.53 4.62
CA LEU A 258 15.53 12.21 4.72
C LEU A 258 14.50 11.36 5.47
N ARG A 259 14.49 10.05 5.20
CA ARG A 259 13.58 9.11 5.86
C ARG A 259 13.87 8.99 7.34
N GLU A 260 15.14 8.81 7.71
CA GLU A 260 15.54 8.69 9.11
C GLU A 260 15.17 9.94 9.89
N PHE A 261 15.44 11.12 9.31
CA PHE A 261 15.00 12.39 9.86
C PHE A 261 13.50 12.44 10.10
N MET A 262 12.68 12.07 9.10
CA MET A 262 11.23 12.05 9.25
C MET A 262 10.80 11.06 10.35
N PHE A 263 11.43 9.88 10.40
CA PHE A 263 11.17 8.86 11.41
C PHE A 263 11.39 9.36 12.83
N GLU A 264 12.51 10.03 13.07
CA GLU A 264 12.84 10.61 14.36
C GLU A 264 11.92 11.79 14.72
N LYS A 265 11.71 12.70 13.77
CA LYS A 265 11.01 13.97 14.05
C LYS A 265 9.49 13.83 14.13
N ILE A 266 8.89 13.04 13.23
CA ILE A 266 7.44 12.99 13.04
C ILE A 266 6.85 11.69 13.59
N TYR A 267 7.34 10.53 13.13
CA TYR A 267 6.73 9.25 13.49
C TYR A 267 7.04 8.83 14.93
N ARG A 268 8.25 9.12 15.43
CA ARG A 268 8.63 8.92 16.85
C ARG A 268 8.48 10.18 17.70
N GLY A 269 8.23 11.34 17.10
CA GLY A 269 8.07 12.59 17.82
C GLY A 269 6.88 12.57 18.78
N ASN A 270 7.01 13.30 19.90
CA ASN A 270 6.02 13.32 20.98
C ASN A 270 4.72 14.02 20.59
N ILE A 271 4.72 14.87 19.54
CA ILE A 271 3.59 15.75 19.22
C ILE A 271 2.33 14.95 18.86
N LEU A 272 2.49 13.81 18.20
CA LEU A 272 1.38 12.94 17.81
C LEU A 272 1.23 11.72 18.74
N GLU A 273 2.02 11.64 19.81
CA GLU A 273 2.06 10.47 20.68
C GLU A 273 0.73 10.22 21.38
N ASP A 274 0.10 11.27 21.92
CA ASP A 274 -1.18 11.17 22.61
C ASP A 274 -2.29 10.63 21.69
N GLU A 275 -2.39 11.15 20.46
CA GLU A 275 -3.40 10.69 19.50
C GLU A 275 -3.12 9.25 19.02
N ARG A 276 -1.84 8.90 18.81
CA ARG A 276 -1.47 7.51 18.51
C ARG A 276 -1.83 6.56 19.65
N ASN A 277 -1.60 6.96 20.90
CA ASN A 277 -1.94 6.17 22.08
C ASN A 277 -3.45 5.99 22.25
N LYS A 278 -4.24 7.05 22.02
CA LYS A 278 -5.72 6.95 21.99
C LYS A 278 -6.20 6.00 20.90
N ALA A 279 -5.63 6.07 19.71
CA ALA A 279 -6.01 5.21 18.60
C ALA A 279 -5.64 3.74 18.85
N LYS A 280 -4.44 3.48 19.39
CA LYS A 280 -4.04 2.14 19.84
C LYS A 280 -4.99 1.61 20.91
N PHE A 281 -5.35 2.44 21.89
CA PHE A 281 -6.31 2.07 22.93
C PHE A 281 -7.67 1.70 22.34
N VAL A 282 -8.23 2.53 21.46
CA VAL A 282 -9.50 2.26 20.77
C VAL A 282 -9.45 0.92 20.04
N LEU A 283 -8.42 0.71 19.21
CA LEU A 283 -8.26 -0.52 18.43
C LEU A 283 -8.08 -1.76 19.32
N GLU A 284 -7.30 -1.64 20.39
CA GLU A 284 -7.05 -2.71 21.36
C GLU A 284 -8.34 -3.13 22.07
N GLN A 285 -9.15 -2.16 22.51
CA GLN A 285 -10.42 -2.46 23.16
C GLN A 285 -11.39 -3.15 22.19
N VAL A 286 -11.53 -2.65 20.97
CA VAL A 286 -12.38 -3.27 19.95
C VAL A 286 -11.89 -4.69 19.62
N PHE A 287 -10.57 -4.90 19.49
CA PHE A 287 -9.98 -6.21 19.27
C PHE A 287 -10.27 -7.19 20.43
N ASN A 288 -10.05 -6.75 21.67
CA ASN A 288 -10.30 -7.55 22.87
C ASN A 288 -11.79 -7.90 23.06
N TYR A 289 -12.69 -7.00 22.68
CA TYR A 289 -14.12 -7.27 22.69
C TYR A 289 -14.48 -8.44 21.76
N PHE A 290 -14.02 -8.43 20.51
CA PHE A 290 -14.34 -9.48 19.55
C PHE A 290 -13.59 -10.79 19.81
N LEU A 291 -12.44 -10.76 20.49
CA LEU A 291 -11.83 -11.99 21.02
C LEU A 291 -12.74 -12.69 22.05
N LYS A 292 -13.41 -11.93 22.92
CA LYS A 292 -14.31 -12.47 23.94
C LYS A 292 -15.70 -12.81 23.39
N ASN A 293 -16.11 -12.14 22.32
CA ASN A 293 -17.46 -12.24 21.73
C ASN A 293 -17.38 -12.46 20.21
N PRO A 294 -16.78 -13.56 19.74
CA PRO A 294 -16.60 -13.79 18.30
C PRO A 294 -17.92 -13.90 17.55
N ASP A 295 -18.99 -14.36 18.21
CA ASP A 295 -20.37 -14.46 17.70
C ASP A 295 -20.99 -13.10 17.34
N LYS A 296 -20.42 -11.99 17.81
CA LYS A 296 -20.88 -10.63 17.50
C LYS A 296 -20.30 -10.08 16.20
N MET A 297 -19.36 -10.79 15.57
CA MET A 297 -18.85 -10.44 14.25
C MET A 297 -19.85 -10.84 13.16
N PRO A 298 -19.77 -10.24 11.95
CA PRO A 298 -20.54 -10.73 10.80
C PRO A 298 -20.26 -12.21 10.54
N GLU A 299 -21.28 -12.96 10.12
CA GLU A 299 -21.26 -14.43 9.93
C GLU A 299 -20.04 -14.93 9.14
N PHE A 300 -19.62 -14.20 8.11
CA PHE A 300 -18.43 -14.52 7.34
C PHE A 300 -17.13 -14.57 8.18
N TYR A 301 -16.95 -13.66 9.15
CA TYR A 301 -15.76 -13.70 10.01
C TYR A 301 -15.90 -14.72 11.13
N VAL A 302 -17.12 -15.02 11.57
CA VAL A 302 -17.40 -16.14 12.49
C VAL A 302 -16.96 -17.46 11.85
N SER A 303 -17.29 -17.68 10.58
CA SER A 303 -16.84 -18.88 9.87
C SER A 303 -15.31 -18.93 9.70
N ILE A 304 -14.62 -17.80 9.57
CA ILE A 304 -13.15 -17.77 9.61
C ILE A 304 -12.63 -18.17 10.99
N VAL A 305 -13.27 -17.75 12.09
CA VAL A 305 -12.89 -18.17 13.44
C VAL A 305 -12.98 -19.69 13.58
N GLU A 306 -14.05 -20.30 13.06
CA GLU A 306 -14.26 -21.75 13.10
C GLU A 306 -13.22 -22.52 12.27
N ASN A 307 -12.83 -21.98 11.10
CA ASN A 307 -11.98 -22.68 10.13
C ASN A 307 -10.47 -22.38 10.28
N GLU A 308 -10.11 -21.13 10.62
CA GLU A 308 -8.72 -20.65 10.67
C GLU A 308 -8.30 -20.17 12.07
N GLY A 309 -9.22 -20.16 13.04
CA GLY A 309 -8.96 -19.84 14.44
C GLY A 309 -9.33 -18.42 14.86
N LEU A 310 -9.54 -18.25 16.17
CA LEU A 310 -10.06 -17.02 16.80
C LEU A 310 -9.26 -15.76 16.43
N TYR A 311 -7.95 -15.76 16.67
CA TYR A 311 -7.10 -14.61 16.39
C TYR A 311 -7.11 -14.22 14.92
N ARG A 312 -7.25 -15.20 14.00
CA ARG A 312 -7.28 -14.92 12.57
C ARG A 312 -8.59 -14.24 12.17
N GLY A 313 -9.74 -14.81 12.53
CA GLY A 313 -11.04 -14.23 12.19
C GLY A 313 -11.22 -12.83 12.76
N VAL A 314 -10.82 -12.61 14.02
CA VAL A 314 -10.87 -11.29 14.65
C VAL A 314 -9.91 -10.31 13.96
N SER A 315 -8.67 -10.73 13.66
CA SER A 315 -7.72 -9.87 12.94
C SER A 315 -8.23 -9.46 11.57
N ASP A 316 -8.83 -10.36 10.81
CA ASP A 316 -9.33 -10.07 9.47
C ASP A 316 -10.50 -9.07 9.52
N TYR A 317 -11.39 -9.22 10.51
CA TYR A 317 -12.50 -8.28 10.71
C TYR A 317 -11.99 -6.88 11.09
N ILE A 318 -11.06 -6.81 12.04
CA ILE A 318 -10.49 -5.56 12.57
C ILE A 318 -9.68 -4.84 11.50
N ALA A 319 -8.80 -5.55 10.78
CA ALA A 319 -8.00 -4.95 9.70
C ALA A 319 -8.88 -4.45 8.54
N GLY A 320 -10.04 -5.06 8.34
CA GLY A 320 -11.04 -4.65 7.36
C GLY A 320 -11.79 -3.35 7.70
N MET A 321 -11.72 -2.84 8.94
CA MET A 321 -12.42 -1.62 9.36
C MET A 321 -11.76 -0.36 8.78
N SER A 322 -12.57 0.67 8.49
CA SER A 322 -12.07 2.04 8.36
C SER A 322 -11.88 2.68 9.75
N ASP A 323 -11.18 3.82 9.81
CA ASP A 323 -10.93 4.52 11.08
C ASP A 323 -12.25 4.94 11.73
N ASP A 324 -13.13 5.58 10.96
CA ASP A 324 -14.46 6.04 11.43
C ASP A 324 -15.33 4.86 11.91
N TYR A 325 -15.27 3.71 11.23
CA TYR A 325 -16.04 2.53 11.62
C TYR A 325 -15.48 1.89 12.90
N CYS A 326 -14.15 1.84 13.07
CA CYS A 326 -13.54 1.35 14.29
C CYS A 326 -13.92 2.20 15.51
N ILE A 327 -13.88 3.53 15.36
CA ILE A 327 -14.34 4.48 16.40
C ILE A 327 -15.83 4.27 16.71
N MET A 328 -16.66 4.11 15.68
CA MET A 328 -18.09 3.83 15.86
C MET A 328 -18.32 2.53 16.63
N GLN A 329 -17.58 1.46 16.32
CA GLN A 329 -17.65 0.19 17.05
C GLN A 329 -17.26 0.38 18.52
N PHE A 330 -16.15 1.07 18.78
CA PHE A 330 -15.72 1.39 20.14
C PHE A 330 -16.80 2.13 20.93
N ASN A 331 -17.38 3.19 20.35
CA ASN A 331 -18.43 3.96 20.99
C ASN A 331 -19.67 3.10 21.29
N ASN A 332 -20.08 2.23 20.37
CA ASN A 332 -21.24 1.36 20.58
C ASN A 332 -21.02 0.32 21.68
N ILE A 333 -19.78 -0.15 21.87
CA ILE A 333 -19.44 -1.19 22.84
C ILE A 333 -19.20 -0.60 24.23
N TYR A 334 -18.47 0.50 24.31
CA TYR A 334 -17.90 1.00 25.57
C TYR A 334 -18.52 2.29 26.09
N MET A 335 -19.14 3.11 25.22
CA MET A 335 -19.72 4.38 25.67
C MET A 335 -21.17 4.17 26.13
N PRO A 336 -21.52 4.59 27.37
CA PRO A 336 -22.89 4.54 27.84
C PRO A 336 -23.80 5.38 26.96
N LYS A 337 -24.97 4.83 26.60
CA LYS A 337 -26.03 5.61 25.96
C LYS A 337 -26.85 6.28 27.05
N PHE A 338 -26.85 7.61 27.08
CA PHE A 338 -27.65 8.40 28.03
C PHE A 338 -29.17 8.21 27.81
N VAL A 339 -29.58 7.73 26.64
CA VAL A 339 -30.97 7.37 26.34
C VAL A 339 -30.98 6.05 25.55
N ILE A 340 -31.70 5.06 26.07
CA ILE A 340 -32.01 3.80 25.39
C ILE A 340 -33.41 3.99 24.81
N TYR A 341 -33.53 4.17 23.50
CA TYR A 341 -34.81 4.05 22.78
C TYR A 341 -34.92 2.67 22.15
#